data_AF-A0A3N5QQ18-F1
#
_entry.id   AF-A0A3N5QQ18-F1
#
_cell.length_a   1.000
_cell.length_b   1.000
_cell.length_c   1.000
_cell.angle_alpha   90.00
_cell.angle_beta   90.00
_cell.angle_gamma   90.00
#
_symmetry.space_group_name_H-M   'P 1'
#
loop_
_entity.id
_entity.type
_entity.pdbx_description
1 polymer ?
#
loop_
_entity_poly.entity_id
_entity_poly.type
_entity_poly.pdbx_seq_one_letter_code
_entity_poly.pdbx_strand_id
1 'polypeptide(L)'
;MDSQVVAVFIPIIGTLVFGIIMVSYFFFRSRERQLLIEKGMDAQSIKEFFQNKKDPFRLLKIGIISIGFGLGLGIGIMLQDTYNQSDFWVPLCLFTITGASFIAANIISRKLEKSNA
;
A
#
# COMPACT_ATOMS: atom_id res chain seq x y z
N MET A 1 -6.96 -15.41 -33.11
CA MET A 1 -7.89 -14.56 -32.34
C MET A 1 -7.28 -13.18 -32.29
N ASP A 2 -8.03 -12.17 -32.74
CA ASP A 2 -7.54 -10.81 -32.95
C ASP A 2 -7.00 -10.21 -31.63
N SER A 3 -5.76 -9.72 -31.63
CA SER A 3 -5.09 -9.15 -30.45
C SER A 3 -5.87 -7.98 -29.85
N GLN A 4 -6.70 -7.34 -30.65
CA GLN A 4 -7.61 -6.27 -30.25
C GLN A 4 -8.66 -6.74 -29.24
N VAL A 5 -9.16 -7.97 -29.38
CA VAL A 5 -10.15 -8.52 -28.45
C VAL A 5 -9.48 -8.73 -27.08
N VAL A 6 -8.29 -9.32 -27.04
CA VAL A 6 -7.55 -9.57 -25.80
C VAL A 6 -7.26 -8.27 -25.03
N ALA A 7 -6.92 -7.19 -25.75
CA ALA A 7 -6.63 -5.88 -25.15
C ALA A 7 -7.84 -5.27 -24.41
N VAL A 8 -9.06 -5.47 -24.90
CA VAL A 8 -10.29 -4.94 -24.28
C VAL A 8 -10.72 -5.78 -23.06
N PHE A 9 -10.47 -7.09 -23.07
CA PHE A 9 -10.84 -7.98 -21.96
C PHE A 9 -10.00 -7.76 -20.70
N ILE A 10 -8.73 -7.35 -20.82
CA ILE A 10 -7.82 -7.12 -19.69
C ILE A 10 -8.37 -6.10 -18.66
N PRO A 11 -8.76 -4.87 -19.04
CA PRO A 11 -9.30 -3.89 -18.08
C PRO A 11 -10.67 -4.30 -17.52
N ILE A 12 -11.49 -5.00 -18.30
CA ILE A 12 -12.82 -5.47 -17.87
C ILE A 12 -12.68 -6.54 -16.78
N ILE A 13 -11.83 -7.53 -17.01
CA ILE A 13 -11.57 -8.58 -16.01
C ILE A 13 -10.90 -7.97 -14.77
N GLY A 14 -9.95 -7.06 -14.96
CA GLY A 14 -9.27 -6.37 -13.86
C GLY A 14 -10.21 -5.60 -12.94
N THR A 15 -11.14 -4.83 -13.52
CA THR A 15 -12.14 -4.07 -12.76
C THR A 15 -13.16 -4.97 -12.07
N LEU A 16 -13.57 -6.06 -12.70
CA LEU A 16 -14.48 -7.03 -12.10
C LEU A 16 -13.85 -7.72 -10.88
N VAL A 17 -12.61 -8.21 -11.01
CA VAL A 17 -11.88 -8.87 -9.92
C VAL A 17 -11.63 -7.89 -8.77
N PHE A 18 -11.19 -6.66 -9.08
CA PHE A 18 -10.99 -5.63 -8.07
C PHE A 18 -12.30 -5.28 -7.34
N GLY A 19 -13.40 -5.17 -8.08
CA GLY A 19 -14.74 -4.94 -7.53
C GLY A 19 -15.17 -6.04 -6.57
N ILE A 20 -14.99 -7.31 -6.93
CA ILE A 20 -15.32 -8.45 -6.07
C ILE A 20 -14.48 -8.44 -4.79
N ILE A 21 -13.17 -8.20 -4.89
CA ILE A 21 -12.28 -8.15 -3.71
C ILE A 21 -12.69 -7.01 -2.78
N MET A 22 -12.98 -5.83 -3.31
CA MET A 22 -13.38 -4.66 -2.52
C MET A 22 -14.72 -4.88 -1.81
N VAL A 23 -15.72 -5.41 -2.54
CA VAL A 23 -17.04 -5.72 -1.99
C VAL A 23 -16.94 -6.81 -0.92
N SER A 24 -16.18 -7.87 -1.19
CA SER A 24 -15.93 -8.94 -0.23
C SER A 24 -15.29 -8.39 1.05
N TYR A 25 -14.22 -7.60 0.93
CA TYR A 25 -13.56 -6.96 2.07
C TYR A 25 -14.53 -6.11 2.91
N PHE A 26 -15.37 -5.31 2.25
CA PHE A 26 -16.36 -4.48 2.95
C PHE A 26 -17.45 -5.32 3.64
N PHE A 27 -17.92 -6.38 2.98
CA PHE A 27 -18.93 -7.29 3.48
C PHE A 27 -18.46 -8.11 4.69
N PHE A 28 -17.21 -8.60 4.66
CA PHE A 28 -16.63 -9.29 5.82
C PHE A 28 -16.54 -8.36 7.04
N ARG A 29 -16.10 -7.11 6.83
CA ARG A 29 -15.99 -6.13 7.92
C ARG A 29 -17.32 -5.72 8.53
N SER A 30 -18.40 -5.70 7.75
CA SER A 30 -19.75 -5.40 8.27
C SER A 30 -20.33 -6.58 9.06
N ARG A 31 -20.11 -7.82 8.60
CA ARG A 31 -20.54 -9.03 9.33
C ARG A 31 -19.79 -9.24 10.64
N GLU A 32 -18.48 -8.98 10.68
CA GLU A 32 -17.70 -9.05 11.92
C GLU A 32 -18.30 -8.16 13.02
N ARG A 33 -18.74 -6.95 12.67
CA ARG A 33 -19.37 -6.03 13.64
C ARG A 33 -20.74 -6.49 14.12
N GLN A 34 -21.55 -7.08 13.23
CA GLN A 34 -22.88 -7.60 13.60
C GLN A 34 -22.77 -8.80 14.55
N LEU A 35 -21.83 -9.72 14.28
CA LEU A 35 -21.55 -10.86 15.14
C LEU A 35 -21.10 -10.46 16.56
N LEU A 36 -20.30 -9.40 16.69
CA LEU A 36 -19.87 -8.91 18.01
C LEU A 36 -21.04 -8.32 18.83
N ILE A 37 -21.99 -7.66 18.16
CA ILE A 37 -23.22 -7.15 18.78
C ILE A 37 -24.14 -8.31 19.20
N GLU A 38 -24.33 -9.31 18.34
CA GLU A 38 -25.13 -10.51 18.64
C GLU A 38 -24.54 -11.34 19.78
N LYS A 39 -23.23 -11.31 19.99
CA LYS A 39 -22.52 -11.97 21.10
C LYS A 39 -22.59 -11.20 22.42
N GLY A 40 -23.29 -10.05 22.47
CA GLY A 40 -23.55 -9.28 23.69
C GLY A 40 -22.42 -8.33 24.11
N MET A 41 -21.51 -7.97 23.19
CA MET A 41 -20.48 -6.97 23.47
C MET A 41 -21.08 -5.57 23.41
N ASP A 42 -20.89 -4.77 24.47
CA ASP A 42 -21.43 -3.41 24.55
C ASP A 42 -20.96 -2.55 23.37
N ALA A 43 -21.87 -1.77 22.79
CA ALA A 43 -21.62 -0.98 21.59
C ALA A 43 -20.51 0.08 21.84
N GLN A 44 -20.33 0.50 23.09
CA GLN A 44 -19.24 1.39 23.49
C GLN A 44 -17.89 0.67 23.47
N SER A 45 -17.81 -0.56 23.98
CA SER A 45 -16.59 -1.38 23.94
C SER A 45 -16.18 -1.74 22.50
N ILE A 46 -17.14 -2.02 21.61
CA ILE A 46 -16.87 -2.22 20.18
C ILE A 46 -16.30 -0.95 19.56
N LYS A 47 -16.89 0.21 19.87
CA LYS A 47 -16.43 1.50 19.36
C LYS A 47 -14.99 1.80 19.81
N GLU A 48 -14.68 1.54 21.08
CA GLU A 48 -13.34 1.74 21.66
C GLU A 48 -12.29 0.78 21.04
N PHE A 49 -12.65 -0.50 20.84
CA PHE A 49 -11.78 -1.49 20.19
C PHE A 49 -11.41 -1.12 18.75
N PHE A 50 -12.36 -0.52 18.00
CA PHE A 50 -12.15 -0.12 16.62
C PHE A 50 -11.58 1.31 16.47
N GLN A 51 -11.73 2.19 17.47
CA GLN A 51 -11.21 3.56 17.42
C GLN A 51 -9.73 3.67 17.78
N ASN A 52 -9.20 2.77 18.62
CA ASN A 52 -7.85 2.87 19.19
C ASN A 52 -6.68 2.40 18.30
N LYS A 53 -6.90 2.08 17.01
CA LYS A 53 -5.82 1.61 16.10
C LYS A 53 -5.56 2.51 14.89
N LYS A 54 -5.73 3.83 15.03
CA LYS A 54 -5.15 4.75 14.05
C LYS A 54 -3.68 4.96 14.38
N ASP A 55 -2.84 4.07 13.84
CA ASP A 55 -1.38 4.20 13.86
C ASP A 55 -0.99 5.62 13.37
N PRO A 56 -0.61 6.54 14.28
CA PRO A 56 -0.52 7.97 13.98
C PRO A 56 0.60 8.27 12.97
N PHE A 57 1.54 7.34 12.83
CA PHE A 57 2.68 7.46 11.92
C PHE A 57 2.44 6.86 10.53
N ARG A 58 1.22 6.40 10.22
CA ARG A 58 0.90 5.82 8.91
C ARG A 58 1.15 6.81 7.76
N LEU A 59 0.83 8.08 7.96
CA LEU A 59 1.09 9.13 6.96
C LEU A 59 2.59 9.37 6.75
N LEU A 60 3.38 9.31 7.83
CA LEU A 60 4.83 9.47 7.76
C LEU A 60 5.48 8.31 7.00
N LYS A 61 5.05 7.06 7.26
CA LYS A 61 5.50 5.88 6.51
C LYS A 61 5.27 6.07 5.01
N ILE A 62 4.07 6.51 4.62
CA ILE A 62 3.70 6.76 3.22
C ILE A 62 4.56 7.87 2.62
N GLY A 63 4.81 8.96 3.34
CA GLY A 63 5.65 10.07 2.86
C GLY A 63 7.09 9.65 2.56
N ILE A 64 7.74 8.91 3.46
CA ILE A 64 9.12 8.43 3.29
C ILE A 64 9.22 7.48 2.09
N ILE A 65 8.25 6.59 1.93
CA ILE A 65 8.19 5.67 0.79
C ILE A 65 7.99 6.43 -0.52
N SER A 66 7.10 7.43 -0.55
CA SER A 66 6.86 8.27 -1.73
C SER A 66 8.11 9.02 -2.18
N ILE A 67 8.91 9.52 -1.23
CA ILE A 67 10.19 10.19 -1.53
C ILE A 67 11.19 9.17 -2.11
N GLY A 68 11.29 7.98 -1.51
CA GLY A 68 12.15 6.91 -2.01
C GLY A 68 11.80 6.48 -3.43
N PHE A 69 10.51 6.36 -3.73
CA PHE A 69 10.02 6.04 -5.07
C PHE A 69 10.38 7.13 -6.09
N GLY A 70 10.16 8.41 -5.74
CA GLY A 70 10.52 9.54 -6.59
C GLY A 70 12.03 9.64 -6.86
N LEU A 71 12.86 9.47 -5.82
CA LEU A 71 14.32 9.47 -5.97
C LEU A 71 14.80 8.26 -6.76
N GLY A 72 14.23 7.07 -6.53
CA GLY A 72 14.54 5.85 -7.24
C GLY A 72 14.29 5.96 -8.74
N LEU A 73 13.14 6.54 -9.11
CA LEU A 73 12.82 6.84 -10.50
C LEU A 73 13.75 7.89 -11.10
N GLY A 74 13.94 9.03 -10.42
CA GLY A 74 14.76 10.13 -10.92
C GLY A 74 16.22 9.74 -11.16
N ILE A 75 16.82 9.02 -10.21
CA ILE A 75 18.20 8.53 -10.32
C ILE A 75 18.29 7.44 -11.40
N GLY A 76 17.30 6.55 -11.47
CA GLY A 76 17.25 5.50 -12.50
C GLY A 76 17.23 6.06 -13.92
N ILE A 77 16.45 7.12 -14.17
CA ILE A 77 16.38 7.78 -15.48
C ILE A 77 17.69 8.51 -15.80
N MET A 78 18.26 9.26 -14.85
CA MET A 78 19.55 9.93 -15.08
C MET A 78 20.68 8.94 -15.40
N LEU A 79 20.73 7.79 -14.70
CA LEU A 79 21.73 6.76 -14.99
C LEU A 79 21.50 6.12 -16.36
N GLN A 80 20.24 5.89 -16.74
CA GLN A 80 19.92 5.34 -18.04
C GLN A 80 20.41 6.24 -19.18
N ASP A 81 20.17 7.55 -19.09
CA ASP A 81 20.61 8.54 -20.09
C ASP A 81 22.14 8.63 -20.17
N THR A 82 22.85 8.43 -19.05
CA THR A 82 24.32 8.55 -18.99
C THR A 82 25.04 7.31 -19.53
N TYR A 83 24.55 6.11 -19.19
CA TYR A 83 25.23 4.86 -19.52
C TYR A 83 24.76 4.22 -20.83
N ASN A 84 23.73 4.79 -21.48
CA ASN A 84 23.20 4.37 -22.79
C ASN A 84 22.93 2.86 -22.92
N GLN A 85 22.74 2.19 -21.78
CA GLN A 85 22.72 0.73 -21.67
C GLN A 85 21.44 0.29 -20.97
N SER A 86 20.44 -0.07 -21.78
CA SER A 86 19.22 -0.83 -21.45
C SER A 86 18.32 -0.32 -20.31
N ASP A 87 17.03 -0.62 -20.41
CA ASP A 87 15.96 -0.35 -19.42
C ASP A 87 16.14 -1.07 -18.07
N PHE A 88 17.36 -1.44 -17.71
CA PHE A 88 17.71 -2.15 -16.49
C PHE A 88 17.98 -1.23 -15.31
N TRP A 89 18.56 -0.05 -15.55
CA TRP A 89 18.94 0.89 -14.50
C TRP A 89 17.73 1.48 -13.76
N VAL A 90 16.66 1.78 -14.49
CA VAL A 90 15.41 2.29 -13.91
C VAL A 90 14.79 1.31 -12.89
N PRO A 91 14.47 0.05 -13.25
CA PRO A 91 13.90 -0.89 -12.29
C PRO A 91 14.87 -1.23 -11.15
N LEU A 92 16.19 -1.28 -11.39
CA LEU A 92 17.17 -1.54 -10.33
C LEU A 92 17.20 -0.40 -9.31
N CYS A 93 17.37 0.85 -9.74
CA CYS A 93 17.36 2.02 -8.85
C CYS A 93 16.02 2.18 -8.13
N LEU A 94 14.91 1.95 -8.83
CA LEU A 94 13.57 2.00 -8.25
C LEU A 94 13.41 0.97 -7.13
N PHE A 95 13.75 -0.31 -7.37
CA PHE A 95 13.62 -1.35 -6.34
C PHE A 95 14.55 -1.13 -5.15
N THR A 96 15.81 -0.79 -5.40
CA THR A 96 16.83 -0.62 -4.35
C THR A 96 16.54 0.59 -3.46
N ILE A 97 16.23 1.76 -4.04
CA ILE A 97 15.98 2.98 -3.29
C ILE A 97 14.62 2.93 -2.61
N THR A 98 13.57 2.45 -3.30
CA THR A 98 12.25 2.28 -2.68
C THR A 98 12.32 1.26 -1.54
N GLY A 99 13.04 0.14 -1.73
CA GLY A 99 13.27 -0.86 -0.69
C GLY A 99 13.99 -0.30 0.53
N ALA A 100 15.05 0.49 0.32
CA ALA A 100 15.76 1.17 1.40
C ALA A 100 14.85 2.15 2.15
N SER A 101 14.02 2.93 1.43
CA SER A 101 13.04 3.83 2.04
C SER A 101 11.97 3.12 2.85
N PHE A 102 11.53 1.91 2.46
CA PHE A 102 10.63 1.09 3.27
C PHE A 102 11.25 0.71 4.62
N ILE A 103 12.52 0.30 4.60
CA ILE A 103 13.27 -0.05 5.82
C ILE A 103 13.42 1.19 6.70
N ALA A 104 13.83 2.33 6.12
CA ALA A 104 13.96 3.60 6.83
C ALA A 104 12.61 4.05 7.43
N ALA A 105 11.51 3.98 6.68
CA ALA A 105 10.18 4.32 7.13
C ALA A 105 9.75 3.49 8.35
N ASN A 106 10.05 2.19 8.34
CA ASN A 106 9.71 1.30 9.45
C ASN A 106 10.58 1.58 10.69
N ILE A 107 11.88 1.82 10.53
CA ILE A 107 12.78 2.16 11.64
C ILE A 107 12.39 3.50 12.28
N ILE A 108 12.18 4.53 11.46
CA ILE A 108 11.80 5.87 11.93
C ILE A 108 10.45 5.81 12.64
N SER A 109 9.46 5.14 12.05
CA SER A 109 8.15 5.02 12.69
C SER A 109 8.22 4.27 14.02
N ARG A 110 8.99 3.18 14.13
CA ARG A 110 9.16 2.46 15.40
C ARG A 110 9.87 3.30 16.45
N LYS A 111 10.85 4.10 16.04
CA LYS A 111 11.57 5.01 16.93
C LYS A 111 10.64 6.10 17.48
N LEU A 112 9.80 6.67 16.62
CA LEU A 112 8.83 7.69 17.02
C LEU A 112 7.71 7.12 17.89
N GLU A 113 7.24 5.91 17.60
CA GLU A 113 6.27 5.20 18.42
C GLU A 113 6.82 4.93 19.84
N LYS A 114 8.09 4.51 19.96
CA LYS A 114 8.76 4.32 21.24
C LYS A 114 9.04 5.63 22.00
N SER A 115 9.18 6.74 21.28
CA SER A 115 9.41 8.06 21.89
C SER A 115 8.13 8.74 22.37
N ASN A 116 6.98 8.35 21.81
CA ASN A 116 5.66 8.90 22.14
C ASN A 116 4.83 7.94 23.03
N ALA A 117 5.40 6.80 23.42
CA ALA A 117 4.87 5.87 24.42
C ALA A 117 5.55 6.11 25.77
#